data_AF-A0A4U8QHW2-F1
#
_entry.id   AF-A0A4U8QHW2-F1
#
_cell.length_a   1.000
_cell.length_b   1.000
_cell.length_c   1.000
_cell.angle_alpha   90.00
_cell.angle_beta   90.00
_cell.angle_gamma   90.00
#
_symmetry.space_group_name_H-M   'P 1'
#
loop_
_entity.id
_entity.type
_entity.pdbx_description
1 polymer ?
#
loop_
_entity_poly.entity_id
_entity_poly.type
_entity_poly.pdbx_seq_one_letter_code
_entity_poly.pdbx_strand_id
1 'polypeptide(L)'
;MADEKNVKTAAAKAPAKRKPRTTRKNANAAAPAAKPVIKEDIRMELQALGMIETRGLIASIEAADAMLKAANVVLVGTEKIGSGLVSVMVRGDVGAVKAAVEAGSASAGRLGEVIAVHVIPRPHTDVEKILPQF
;
A
#
# COMPACT_ATOMS: atom_id res chain seq x y z
N MET A 1 29.60 64.42 -28.21
CA MET A 1 30.64 63.38 -28.41
C MET A 1 29.96 62.23 -29.13
N ALA A 2 30.23 62.13 -30.44
CA ALA A 2 30.09 61.03 -31.43
C ALA A 2 29.13 59.86 -31.12
N ASP A 3 28.08 59.59 -31.91
CA ASP A 3 28.05 59.01 -33.27
C ASP A 3 28.79 57.66 -33.37
N GLU A 4 28.10 56.54 -33.64
CA GLU A 4 27.86 56.02 -35.01
C GLU A 4 27.34 54.56 -35.03
N LYS A 5 26.82 54.20 -36.20
CA LYS A 5 26.02 53.04 -36.58
C LYS A 5 26.85 51.85 -37.10
N ASN A 6 26.39 50.62 -36.80
CA ASN A 6 26.03 49.54 -37.75
C ASN A 6 27.08 48.66 -38.49
N VAL A 7 26.67 47.39 -38.62
CA VAL A 7 26.90 46.28 -39.58
C VAL A 7 28.19 45.44 -39.66
N LYS A 8 27.90 44.14 -39.95
CA LYS A 8 28.53 43.16 -40.89
C LYS A 8 29.44 42.10 -40.24
N THR A 9 28.96 40.85 -40.06
CA THR A 9 28.83 39.69 -40.98
C THR A 9 30.07 38.78 -41.12
N ALA A 10 29.82 37.48 -40.90
CA ALA A 10 30.28 36.31 -41.69
C ALA A 10 31.65 35.62 -41.45
N ALA A 11 31.52 34.33 -41.07
CA ALA A 11 32.05 33.11 -41.71
C ALA A 11 33.49 32.57 -41.44
N ALA A 12 33.48 31.35 -40.86
CA ALA A 12 34.20 30.12 -41.25
C ALA A 12 35.74 30.03 -41.14
N LYS A 13 36.24 28.99 -40.42
CA LYS A 13 36.74 27.69 -40.96
C LYS A 13 37.54 26.90 -39.90
N ALA A 14 37.27 25.59 -39.78
CA ALA A 14 38.02 24.58 -38.98
C ALA A 14 39.37 24.20 -39.68
N PRO A 15 40.20 23.19 -39.27
CA PRO A 15 40.13 22.22 -38.15
C PRO A 15 41.48 21.90 -37.43
N ALA A 16 41.47 21.16 -36.31
CA ALA A 16 42.64 20.38 -35.86
C ALA A 16 42.21 19.09 -35.12
N LYS A 17 42.58 17.93 -35.68
CA LYS A 17 42.35 16.58 -35.13
C LYS A 17 43.53 16.14 -34.24
N ARG A 18 43.29 15.56 -33.05
CA ARG A 18 44.16 14.48 -32.49
C ARG A 18 43.52 13.66 -31.34
N LYS A 19 43.05 12.45 -31.70
CA LYS A 19 43.00 11.10 -31.05
C LYS A 19 42.82 10.89 -29.52
N PRO A 20 42.31 9.69 -29.12
CA PRO A 20 41.35 9.49 -28.03
C PRO A 20 42.01 9.19 -26.68
N ARG A 21 41.44 9.73 -25.60
CA ARG A 21 41.83 9.36 -24.22
C ARG A 21 40.77 8.44 -23.61
N THR A 22 41.07 7.15 -23.75
CA THR A 22 40.89 6.08 -22.76
C THR A 22 39.76 6.23 -21.73
N THR A 23 38.75 5.38 -21.90
CA THR A 23 37.96 4.71 -20.85
C THR A 23 38.27 5.10 -19.40
N ARG A 24 37.52 6.07 -18.87
CA ARG A 24 37.23 6.09 -17.42
C ARG A 24 35.94 5.31 -17.20
N LYS A 25 36.10 4.06 -16.77
CA LYS A 25 35.09 3.32 -16.02
C LYS A 25 34.68 4.20 -14.84
N ASN A 26 33.50 4.81 -14.89
CA ASN A 26 32.85 5.28 -13.68
C ASN A 26 32.20 4.08 -13.01
N ALA A 27 33.02 3.36 -12.24
CA ALA A 27 32.58 2.51 -11.16
C ALA A 27 32.05 3.41 -10.04
N ASN A 28 30.74 3.65 -10.03
CA ASN A 28 29.92 3.77 -8.82
C ASN A 28 28.47 4.05 -9.22
N ALA A 29 27.82 3.03 -9.78
CA ALA A 29 26.39 2.86 -9.61
C ALA A 29 26.22 1.86 -8.46
N ALA A 30 26.51 2.29 -7.23
CA ALA A 30 26.08 1.56 -6.05
C ALA A 30 24.57 1.85 -5.93
N ALA A 31 23.76 1.00 -6.55
CA ALA A 31 22.33 0.93 -6.27
C ALA A 31 22.15 0.82 -4.74
N PRO A 32 21.16 1.49 -4.14
CA PRO A 32 20.91 1.34 -2.72
C PRO A 32 20.66 -0.14 -2.43
N ALA A 33 21.47 -0.71 -1.53
CA ALA A 33 21.35 -2.09 -1.10
C ALA A 33 19.90 -2.35 -0.64
N ALA A 34 19.22 -3.27 -1.33
CA ALA A 34 17.89 -3.72 -0.96
C ALA A 34 17.95 -4.24 0.49
N LYS A 35 17.18 -3.60 1.37
CA LYS A 35 17.01 -4.08 2.75
C LYS A 35 16.44 -5.51 2.69
N PRO A 36 16.88 -6.44 3.55
CA PRO A 36 16.35 -7.79 3.56
C PRO A 36 14.86 -7.73 3.91
N VAL A 37 14.01 -8.20 3.00
CA VAL A 37 12.53 -8.12 3.06
C VAL A 37 11.92 -9.07 4.12
N ILE A 38 12.74 -9.79 4.89
CA ILE A 38 12.27 -10.93 5.70
C ILE A 38 12.34 -10.59 7.19
N LYS A 39 11.36 -9.82 7.69
CA LYS A 39 11.04 -9.70 9.13
C LYS A 39 9.71 -9.00 9.45
N GLU A 40 9.06 -8.36 8.48
CA GLU A 40 7.75 -7.71 8.67
C GLU A 40 6.57 -8.70 8.57
N ASP A 41 6.65 -9.74 7.73
CA ASP A 41 5.52 -10.66 7.47
C ASP A 41 5.09 -11.47 8.72
N ILE A 42 6.06 -12.00 9.48
CA ILE A 42 5.81 -12.74 10.74
C ILE A 42 5.14 -11.84 11.79
N ARG A 43 5.35 -10.52 11.73
CA ARG A 43 4.76 -9.58 12.70
C ARG A 43 3.28 -9.36 12.44
N MET A 44 2.80 -9.53 11.21
CA MET A 44 1.38 -9.44 10.85
C MET A 44 0.62 -10.74 11.18
N GLU A 45 1.26 -11.90 11.01
CA GLU A 45 0.68 -13.24 11.29
C GLU A 45 0.28 -13.45 12.77
N LEU A 46 0.83 -12.67 13.71
CA LEU A 46 0.52 -12.79 15.14
C LEU A 46 -0.37 -11.65 15.67
N GLN A 47 -0.77 -10.72 14.80
CA GLN A 47 -1.63 -9.62 15.18
C GLN A 47 -3.09 -10.05 15.31
N ALA A 48 -3.86 -9.28 16.09
CA ALA A 48 -5.28 -9.54 16.28
C ALA A 48 -6.01 -9.50 14.94
N LEU A 49 -6.98 -10.40 14.76
CA LEU A 49 -7.83 -10.49 13.58
C LEU A 49 -9.21 -9.92 13.89
N GLY A 50 -9.66 -8.95 13.10
CA GLY A 50 -11.03 -8.45 13.11
C GLY A 50 -11.77 -8.90 11.87
N MET A 51 -13.03 -9.28 12.02
CA MET A 51 -13.88 -9.79 10.94
C MET A 51 -15.29 -9.19 11.02
N ILE A 52 -15.81 -8.77 9.88
CA ILE A 52 -17.22 -8.41 9.71
C ILE A 52 -17.75 -9.15 8.48
N GLU A 53 -18.81 -9.93 8.67
CA GLU A 53 -19.57 -10.57 7.60
C GLU A 53 -20.85 -9.76 7.37
N THR A 54 -21.13 -9.42 6.11
CA THR A 54 -22.35 -8.73 5.70
C THR A 54 -23.08 -9.49 4.62
N ARG A 55 -24.39 -9.21 4.47
CA ARG A 55 -25.11 -9.55 3.24
C ARG A 55 -24.99 -8.40 2.24
N GLY A 56 -24.38 -8.71 1.11
CA GLY A 56 -24.10 -7.78 0.03
C GLY A 56 -22.71 -7.16 0.12
N LEU A 57 -22.13 -6.87 -1.06
CA LEU A 57 -20.79 -6.30 -1.19
C LEU A 57 -20.72 -4.82 -0.78
N ILE A 58 -21.81 -4.08 -0.90
CA ILE A 58 -21.82 -2.65 -0.60
C ILE A 58 -21.62 -2.41 0.91
N ALA A 59 -22.33 -3.18 1.74
CA ALA A 59 -22.20 -3.11 3.20
C ALA A 59 -20.80 -3.54 3.66
N SER A 60 -20.18 -4.53 3.01
CA SER A 60 -18.81 -4.95 3.37
C SER A 60 -17.77 -3.89 2.99
N ILE A 61 -17.92 -3.22 1.84
CA ILE A 61 -17.03 -2.10 1.45
C ILE A 61 -17.14 -0.95 2.46
N GLU A 62 -18.35 -0.59 2.87
CA GLU A 62 -18.58 0.42 3.91
C GLU A 62 -17.97 0.00 5.26
N ALA A 63 -18.12 -1.27 5.64
CA ALA A 63 -17.48 -1.81 6.84
C ALA A 63 -15.96 -1.63 6.78
N ALA A 64 -15.33 -1.99 5.66
CA ALA A 64 -13.89 -1.90 5.46
C ALA A 64 -13.39 -0.45 5.52
N ASP A 65 -14.08 0.48 4.85
CA ASP A 65 -13.74 1.90 4.88
C ASP A 65 -13.83 2.49 6.30
N ALA A 66 -14.91 2.18 7.02
CA ALA A 66 -15.09 2.61 8.40
C ALA A 66 -14.06 1.99 9.37
N MET A 67 -13.73 0.70 9.21
CA MET A 67 -12.69 0.04 10.01
C MET A 67 -11.33 0.75 9.87
N LEU A 68 -10.90 1.03 8.62
CA LEU A 68 -9.61 1.64 8.31
C LEU A 68 -9.52 3.11 8.75
N LYS A 69 -10.65 3.83 8.78
CA LYS A 69 -10.71 5.21 9.27
C LYS A 69 -10.73 5.32 10.79
N ALA A 70 -11.28 4.33 11.46
CA ALA A 70 -11.49 4.39 12.91
C ALA A 70 -10.24 4.06 13.73
N ALA A 71 -9.32 3.24 13.22
CA ALA A 71 -8.15 2.81 13.96
C ALA A 71 -6.96 2.46 13.05
N ASN A 72 -5.78 2.37 13.65
CA ASN A 72 -4.57 1.92 12.96
C ASN A 72 -4.60 0.40 12.76
N VAL A 73 -5.30 -0.04 11.72
CA VAL A 73 -5.42 -1.43 11.28
C VAL A 73 -5.11 -1.55 9.80
N VAL A 74 -4.73 -2.74 9.36
CA VAL A 74 -4.44 -3.06 7.96
C VAL A 74 -5.53 -3.98 7.44
N LEU A 75 -6.06 -3.69 6.26
CA LEU A 75 -6.99 -4.58 5.58
C LEU A 75 -6.23 -5.83 5.12
N VAL A 76 -6.63 -7.00 5.63
CA VAL A 76 -6.16 -8.28 5.11
C VAL A 76 -6.81 -8.49 3.75
N GLY A 77 -8.13 -8.38 3.70
CA GLY A 77 -8.91 -8.38 2.46
C GLY A 77 -10.33 -8.89 2.66
N THR A 78 -10.88 -9.49 1.61
CA THR A 78 -12.30 -9.89 1.58
C THR A 78 -12.50 -11.29 1.02
N GLU A 79 -13.42 -12.04 1.62
CA GLU A 79 -13.81 -13.37 1.14
C GLU A 79 -15.30 -13.40 0.76
N LYS A 80 -15.64 -14.11 -0.32
CA LYS A 80 -17.02 -14.20 -0.85
C LYS A 80 -17.40 -15.66 -1.00
N ILE A 81 -18.28 -16.15 -0.12
CA ILE A 81 -18.61 -17.58 -0.04
C ILE A 81 -19.92 -17.97 -0.74
N GLY A 82 -20.62 -17.00 -1.34
CA GLY A 82 -21.91 -17.22 -2.03
C GLY A 82 -23.11 -16.71 -1.23
N SER A 83 -24.32 -16.83 -1.80
CA SER A 83 -25.58 -16.36 -1.18
C SER A 83 -25.59 -14.89 -0.74
N GLY A 84 -24.73 -14.08 -1.38
CA GLY A 84 -24.52 -12.69 -1.05
C GLY A 84 -23.72 -12.44 0.23
N LEU A 85 -23.11 -13.45 0.85
CA LEU A 85 -22.27 -13.28 2.03
C LEU A 85 -20.87 -12.81 1.65
N VAL A 86 -20.42 -11.76 2.31
CA VAL A 86 -19.10 -11.16 2.11
C VAL A 86 -18.48 -10.84 3.46
N SER A 87 -17.31 -11.41 3.70
CA SER A 87 -16.50 -11.14 4.88
C SER A 87 -15.38 -10.17 4.56
N VAL A 88 -15.13 -9.22 5.44
CA VAL A 88 -13.98 -8.32 5.42
C VAL A 88 -13.13 -8.56 6.66
N MET A 89 -11.81 -8.56 6.49
CA MET A 89 -10.87 -8.92 7.55
C MET A 89 -9.77 -7.87 7.72
N VAL A 90 -9.42 -7.53 8.95
CA VAL A 90 -8.36 -6.56 9.29
C VAL A 90 -7.39 -7.11 10.34
N ARG A 91 -6.14 -6.59 10.33
CA ARG A 91 -5.10 -6.88 11.34
C ARG A 91 -4.63 -5.65 12.07
N GLY A 92 -4.21 -5.84 13.32
CA GLY A 92 -3.54 -4.80 14.10
C GLY A 92 -3.43 -5.18 15.58
N ASP A 93 -3.17 -4.18 16.41
CA ASP A 93 -3.23 -4.36 17.86
C ASP A 93 -4.66 -4.63 18.31
N VAL A 94 -4.83 -5.45 19.36
CA VAL A 94 -6.15 -5.89 19.84
C VAL A 94 -7.12 -4.72 20.09
N GLY A 95 -6.62 -3.62 20.67
CA GLY A 95 -7.42 -2.42 20.93
C GLY A 95 -7.85 -1.71 19.65
N ALA A 96 -6.95 -1.58 18.68
CA ALA A 96 -7.23 -0.99 17.38
C ALA A 96 -8.25 -1.83 16.60
N VAL A 97 -8.09 -3.15 16.60
CA VAL A 97 -9.01 -4.08 15.94
C VAL A 97 -10.41 -4.05 16.55
N LYS A 98 -10.53 -3.99 17.89
CA LYS A 98 -11.84 -3.82 18.54
C LYS A 98 -12.51 -2.52 18.13
N ALA A 99 -11.78 -1.40 18.18
CA ALA A 99 -12.31 -0.09 17.79
C ALA A 99 -12.73 -0.06 16.32
N ALA A 100 -11.91 -0.64 15.43
CA ALA A 100 -12.21 -0.76 14.01
C ALA A 100 -13.51 -1.54 13.79
N VAL A 101 -13.63 -2.73 14.37
CA VAL A 101 -14.76 -3.63 14.15
C VAL A 101 -16.09 -3.06 14.71
N GLU A 102 -16.05 -2.39 15.85
CA GLU A 102 -17.21 -1.65 16.39
C GLU A 102 -17.68 -0.55 15.43
N ALA A 103 -16.75 0.28 14.93
CA ALA A 103 -17.08 1.36 13.98
C ALA A 103 -17.57 0.80 12.63
N GLY A 104 -16.91 -0.23 12.12
CA GLY A 104 -17.25 -0.87 10.85
C GLY A 104 -18.64 -1.51 10.87
N SER A 105 -18.95 -2.27 11.93
CA SER A 105 -20.25 -2.94 12.06
C SER A 105 -21.39 -1.93 12.23
N ALA A 106 -21.17 -0.87 13.01
CA ALA A 106 -22.14 0.21 13.16
C ALA A 106 -22.39 0.95 11.84
N SER A 107 -21.36 1.20 11.02
CA SER A 107 -21.55 1.87 9.73
C SER A 107 -22.25 0.98 8.73
N ALA A 108 -21.79 -0.26 8.58
CA ALA A 108 -22.37 -1.24 7.67
C ALA A 108 -23.83 -1.57 8.00
N GLY A 109 -24.17 -1.66 9.30
CA GLY A 109 -25.54 -1.93 9.76
C GLY A 109 -26.56 -0.83 9.42
N ARG A 110 -26.10 0.40 9.10
CA ARG A 110 -26.97 1.48 8.59
C ARG A 110 -27.27 1.33 7.10
N LEU A 111 -26.38 0.66 6.36
CA LEU A 111 -26.44 0.54 4.90
C LEU A 111 -26.99 -0.81 4.45
N GLY A 112 -26.75 -1.87 5.20
CA GLY A 112 -27.21 -3.22 4.89
C GLY A 112 -27.22 -4.14 6.11
N GLU A 113 -27.30 -5.44 5.86
CA GLU A 113 -27.40 -6.45 6.91
C GLU A 113 -26.01 -6.92 7.34
N VAL A 114 -25.69 -6.74 8.63
CA VAL A 114 -24.50 -7.34 9.26
C VAL A 114 -24.89 -8.71 9.81
N ILE A 115 -24.17 -9.74 9.37
CA ILE A 115 -24.45 -11.15 9.70
C ILE A 115 -23.66 -11.58 10.93
N ALA A 116 -22.36 -11.24 10.96
CA ALA A 116 -21.48 -11.61 12.05
C ALA A 116 -20.36 -10.58 12.23
N VAL A 117 -19.91 -10.46 13.47
CA VAL A 117 -18.85 -9.56 13.90
C VAL A 117 -17.99 -10.32 14.91
N HIS A 118 -16.68 -10.38 14.68
CA HIS A 118 -15.80 -11.11 15.60
C HIS A 118 -14.38 -10.53 15.64
N VAL A 119 -13.76 -10.67 16.81
CA VAL A 119 -12.36 -10.29 17.05
C VAL A 119 -11.65 -11.43 17.73
N ILE A 120 -10.52 -11.84 17.17
CA ILE A 120 -9.60 -12.82 17.75
C ILE A 120 -8.32 -12.09 18.16
N PRO A 121 -8.08 -11.83 19.46
CA PRO A 121 -6.92 -11.05 19.92
C PRO A 121 -5.55 -11.63 19.53
N ARG A 122 -5.46 -12.96 19.46
CA ARG A 122 -4.24 -13.68 19.11
C ARG A 122 -4.64 -14.97 18.39
N PRO A 123 -4.88 -14.93 17.07
CA PRO A 123 -5.21 -16.14 16.32
C PRO A 123 -4.02 -17.10 16.36
N HIS A 124 -4.34 -18.39 16.30
CA HIS A 124 -3.31 -19.41 16.16
C HIS A 124 -2.66 -19.27 14.77
N THR A 125 -1.35 -19.52 14.65
CA THR A 125 -0.61 -19.35 13.39
C THR A 125 -1.19 -20.16 12.22
N ASP A 126 -1.76 -21.33 12.50
CA ASP A 126 -2.45 -22.13 11.47
C ASP A 126 -3.71 -21.47 10.89
N VAL A 127 -4.31 -20.50 11.58
CA VAL A 127 -5.47 -19.75 11.06
C VAL A 127 -5.07 -18.96 9.81
N GLU A 128 -3.82 -18.51 9.70
CA GLU A 128 -3.34 -17.76 8.52
C GLU A 128 -3.48 -18.56 7.22
N LYS A 129 -3.45 -19.90 7.30
CA LYS A 129 -3.56 -20.79 6.13
C LYS A 129 -4.91 -20.72 5.43
N ILE A 130 -5.96 -20.29 6.14
CA ILE A 130 -7.33 -20.22 5.60
C ILE A 130 -7.77 -18.79 5.31
N LEU A 131 -6.96 -17.80 5.68
CA LEU A 131 -7.29 -16.41 5.40
C LEU A 131 -6.93 -16.06 3.96
N PRO A 132 -7.67 -15.11 3.37
CA PRO A 132 -7.40 -14.70 2.00
C PRO A 132 -5.98 -14.13 1.89
N GLN A 133 -5.24 -14.62 0.90
CA GLN A 133 -3.88 -14.20 0.56
C GLN A 133 -3.95 -13.28 -0.67
N PHE A 134 -3.18 -12.18 -0.65
CA PHE A 134 -3.15 -11.19 -1.73
C PHE A 134 -1.72 -10.98 -2.23
#